data_AF-A0A8R7V653-F1
#
_entry.id   AF-A0A8R7V653-F1
#
_cell.length_a   1.000
_cell.length_b   1.000
_cell.length_c   1.000
_cell.angle_alpha   90.00
_cell.angle_beta   90.00
_cell.angle_gamma   90.00
#
_symmetry.space_group_name_H-M   'P 1'
#
loop_
_entity.id
_entity.type
_entity.pdbx_description
1 polymer ?
#
loop_
_entity_poly.entity_id
_entity_poly.type
_entity_poly.pdbx_seq_one_letter_code
_entity_poly.pdbx_strand_id
1 'polypeptide(L)'
;MLCKFGIQIDSMLQLFVQCPWVLNMKFPKNLQKSVDFLTQIGMEAFDIARVVSSCPEILGASSCQSAAIVLSTMNLSAARLCNIIKDDPMQFGTLVSKKKIAAVTKIDSFYLGEKAEFLLKIGFIENSDDMVKAMSHFRGRGDQLQERLDCLVDAGLDYEDACSMIKVAPFILNMSVSMIKKKISYILNDIGYTLESVVAFPAIFGYSLEKMKLRFMMYKWLTENGVKIKPTNKNKVNKSMVALSTIMACSDVRFVKQFVNLHPGGLDQWQRLKNCSTIQ
;
A
#
# COMPACT_ATOMS: atom_id res chain seq x y z
N MET A 1 30.96 -20.04 -14.17
CA MET A 1 30.56 -19.06 -13.13
C MET A 1 29.07 -19.13 -12.84
N LEU A 2 28.19 -18.99 -13.83
CA LEU A 2 26.73 -19.11 -13.63
C LEU A 2 26.27 -20.45 -13.03
N CYS A 3 26.89 -21.57 -13.40
CA CYS A 3 26.60 -22.88 -12.77
C CYS A 3 26.88 -22.91 -11.26
N LYS A 4 27.79 -22.07 -10.74
CA LYS A 4 28.05 -21.97 -9.29
C LYS A 4 26.87 -21.37 -8.52
N PHE A 5 25.94 -20.72 -9.22
CA PHE A 5 24.73 -20.12 -8.67
C PHE A 5 23.47 -20.96 -8.98
N GLY A 6 23.62 -22.19 -9.49
CA GLY A 6 22.49 -23.10 -9.72
C GLY A 6 21.80 -22.96 -11.09
N ILE A 7 22.33 -22.14 -12.00
CA ILE A 7 21.77 -22.02 -13.35
C ILE A 7 22.12 -23.27 -14.19
N GLN A 8 21.08 -23.92 -14.72
CA GLN A 8 21.21 -25.12 -15.55
C GLN A 8 21.80 -24.81 -16.93
N ILE A 9 22.48 -25.80 -17.54
CA ILE A 9 23.14 -25.66 -18.83
C ILE A 9 22.15 -25.26 -19.93
N ASP A 10 20.96 -25.85 -19.96
CA ASP A 10 19.92 -25.54 -20.96
C ASP A 10 19.44 -24.08 -20.86
N SER A 11 19.29 -23.55 -19.64
CA SER A 11 18.97 -22.14 -19.41
C SER A 11 20.11 -21.20 -19.82
N MET A 12 21.36 -21.63 -19.68
CA MET A 12 22.52 -20.88 -20.19
C MET A 12 22.54 -20.84 -21.72
N LEU A 13 22.22 -21.95 -22.37
CA LEU A 13 22.12 -22.01 -23.83
C LEU A 13 21.02 -21.07 -24.34
N GLN A 14 19.86 -21.05 -23.67
CA GLN A 14 18.79 -20.08 -23.97
C GLN A 14 19.24 -18.63 -23.75
N LEU A 15 19.97 -18.34 -22.66
CA LEU A 15 20.53 -17.01 -22.41
C LEU A 15 21.49 -16.56 -23.53
N PHE A 16 22.32 -17.46 -24.06
CA PHE A 16 23.23 -17.14 -25.17
C PHE A 16 22.49 -16.89 -26.48
N VAL A 17 21.40 -17.61 -26.73
CA VAL A 17 20.55 -17.40 -27.91
C VAL A 17 19.79 -16.07 -27.81
N GLN A 18 19.23 -15.76 -26.65
CA GLN A 18 18.43 -14.55 -26.43
C GLN A 18 19.29 -13.29 -26.28
N CYS A 19 20.50 -13.43 -25.73
CA CYS A 19 21.43 -12.33 -25.49
C CYS A 19 22.85 -12.70 -25.96
N PRO A 20 23.14 -12.70 -27.28
CA PRO A 20 24.45 -13.09 -27.81
C PRO A 20 25.61 -12.24 -27.25
N TRP A 21 25.32 -11.00 -26.84
CA TRP A 21 26.27 -10.08 -26.23
C TRP A 21 26.82 -10.58 -24.89
N VAL A 22 26.18 -11.55 -24.23
CA VAL A 22 26.66 -12.19 -22.98
C VAL A 22 28.00 -12.93 -23.19
N LEU A 23 28.34 -13.27 -24.43
CA LEU A 23 29.64 -13.84 -24.81
C LEU A 23 30.77 -12.79 -24.84
N ASN A 24 30.48 -11.52 -24.55
CA ASN A 24 31.46 -10.46 -24.45
C ASN A 24 32.42 -10.70 -23.27
N MET A 25 33.72 -10.47 -23.49
CA MET A 25 34.79 -10.58 -22.49
C MET A 25 34.56 -9.79 -21.20
N LYS A 26 33.66 -8.79 -21.21
CA LYS A 26 33.31 -7.98 -20.03
C LYS A 26 32.25 -8.62 -19.13
N PHE A 27 31.39 -9.50 -19.66
CA PHE A 27 30.27 -10.08 -18.92
C PHE A 27 30.72 -10.81 -17.66
N PRO A 28 31.73 -11.71 -17.70
CA PRO A 28 32.20 -12.40 -16.50
C PRO A 28 32.70 -11.45 -15.41
N LYS A 29 33.46 -10.41 -15.81
CA LYS A 29 34.03 -9.42 -14.89
C LYS A 29 32.94 -8.57 -14.24
N ASN A 30 31.95 -8.15 -15.02
CA ASN A 30 30.82 -7.35 -14.53
C ASN A 30 29.94 -8.17 -13.58
N LEU A 31 29.63 -9.41 -13.94
CA LEU A 31 28.85 -10.30 -13.10
C LEU A 31 29.52 -10.52 -11.74
N GLN A 32 30.83 -10.76 -11.72
CA GLN A 32 31.58 -10.90 -10.46
C GLN A 32 31.49 -9.62 -9.62
N LYS A 33 31.70 -8.45 -10.22
CA LYS A 33 31.58 -7.17 -9.50
C LYS A 33 30.17 -6.93 -8.95
N SER A 34 29.15 -7.35 -9.69
CA SER A 34 27.76 -7.27 -9.24
C SER A 34 27.53 -8.18 -8.02
N VAL A 35 28.07 -9.40 -8.01
CA VAL A 35 28.03 -10.30 -6.84
C VAL A 35 28.78 -9.71 -5.65
N ASP A 36 29.96 -9.13 -5.87
CA ASP A 36 30.75 -8.47 -4.83
C ASP A 36 29.98 -7.29 -4.23
N PHE A 37 29.30 -6.50 -5.08
CA PHE A 37 28.43 -5.41 -4.64
C PHE A 37 27.28 -5.89 -3.76
N LEU A 38 26.57 -6.95 -4.17
CA LEU A 38 25.46 -7.52 -3.39
C LEU A 38 25.95 -8.04 -2.02
N THR A 39 27.15 -8.61 -1.99
CA THR A 39 27.80 -9.05 -0.75
C THR A 39 28.13 -7.85 0.15
N GLN A 40 28.67 -6.76 -0.41
CA GLN A 40 29.02 -5.55 0.33
C GLN A 40 27.82 -4.85 0.98
N ILE A 41 26.63 -4.91 0.37
CA ILE A 41 25.40 -4.37 0.96
C ILE A 41 24.74 -5.32 1.97
N GLY A 42 25.37 -6.46 2.27
CA GLY A 42 24.92 -7.43 3.26
C GLY A 42 23.85 -8.40 2.75
N MET A 43 23.79 -8.69 1.45
CA MET A 43 22.89 -9.71 0.91
C MET A 43 23.41 -11.12 1.20
N GLU A 44 22.54 -11.99 1.69
CA GLU A 44 22.90 -13.38 2.01
C GLU A 44 23.14 -14.21 0.73
N ALA A 45 23.99 -15.24 0.84
CA ALA A 45 24.40 -16.06 -0.30
C ALA A 45 23.21 -16.70 -1.04
N PHE A 46 22.16 -17.11 -0.30
CA PHE A 46 20.93 -17.66 -0.89
C PHE A 46 20.19 -16.62 -1.75
N ASP A 47 20.02 -15.40 -1.23
CA ASP A 47 19.37 -14.31 -1.95
C ASP A 47 20.20 -13.84 -3.16
N ILE A 48 21.54 -13.82 -3.03
CA ILE A 48 22.45 -13.54 -4.16
C ILE A 48 22.25 -14.58 -5.26
N ALA A 49 22.22 -15.87 -4.93
CA ALA A 49 22.00 -16.92 -5.92
C ALA A 49 20.64 -16.78 -6.62
N ARG A 50 19.59 -16.40 -5.88
CA ARG A 50 18.27 -16.10 -6.46
C ARG A 50 18.34 -14.93 -7.44
N VAL A 51 18.91 -13.81 -7.03
CA VAL A 51 19.06 -12.60 -7.88
C VAL A 51 19.87 -12.91 -9.15
N VAL A 52 21.01 -13.60 -9.02
CA VAL A 52 21.86 -13.99 -10.14
C VAL A 52 21.15 -14.93 -11.11
N SER A 53 20.31 -15.82 -10.60
CA SER A 53 19.51 -16.74 -11.42
C SER A 53 18.36 -16.03 -12.13
N SER A 54 17.79 -14.98 -11.51
CA SER A 54 16.65 -14.24 -12.06
C SER A 54 17.00 -13.25 -13.16
N CYS A 55 18.17 -12.60 -13.10
CA CYS A 55 18.55 -11.57 -14.08
C CYS A 55 20.05 -11.55 -14.44
N PRO A 56 20.66 -12.69 -14.84
CA PRO A 56 22.09 -12.79 -15.13
C PRO A 56 22.55 -11.81 -16.24
N GLU A 57 21.70 -11.53 -17.21
CA GLU A 57 21.91 -10.55 -18.27
C GLU A 57 22.04 -9.12 -17.73
N ILE A 58 21.23 -8.72 -16.76
CA ILE A 58 21.33 -7.36 -16.20
C ILE A 58 22.61 -7.21 -15.38
N LEU A 59 22.91 -8.21 -14.56
CA LEU A 59 24.09 -8.21 -13.69
C LEU A 59 25.40 -8.21 -14.48
N GLY A 60 25.46 -8.94 -15.59
CA GLY A 60 26.63 -8.98 -16.46
C GLY A 60 26.73 -7.81 -17.47
N ALA A 61 25.62 -7.15 -17.79
CA ALA A 61 25.63 -5.89 -18.56
C ALA A 61 26.07 -4.69 -17.72
N SER A 62 25.84 -4.75 -16.41
CA SER A 62 25.95 -3.58 -15.52
C SER A 62 27.40 -3.21 -15.21
N SER A 63 27.68 -1.90 -15.27
CA SER A 63 28.91 -1.32 -14.71
C SER A 63 28.58 -0.73 -13.34
N CYS A 64 28.71 -1.55 -12.30
CA CYS A 64 28.39 -1.15 -10.94
C CYS A 64 29.48 -0.24 -10.34
N GLN A 65 29.06 0.85 -9.71
CA GLN A 65 29.91 1.63 -8.80
C GLN A 65 30.10 0.89 -7.47
N SER A 66 31.00 1.38 -6.61
CA SER A 66 31.14 0.82 -5.27
C SER A 66 29.87 1.05 -4.45
N ALA A 67 29.57 0.12 -3.54
CA ALA A 67 28.42 0.23 -2.64
C ALA A 67 28.41 1.55 -1.87
N ALA A 68 29.57 2.01 -1.39
CA ALA A 68 29.70 3.30 -0.69
C ALA A 68 29.23 4.51 -1.52
N ILE A 69 29.55 4.55 -2.82
CA ILE A 69 29.14 5.65 -3.70
C ILE A 69 27.62 5.59 -3.95
N VAL A 70 27.08 4.40 -4.20
CA VAL A 70 25.63 4.25 -4.44
C VAL A 70 24.83 4.63 -3.20
N LEU A 71 25.24 4.14 -2.02
CA LEU A 71 24.56 4.42 -0.76
C LEU A 71 24.60 5.91 -0.39
N SER A 72 25.77 6.55 -0.52
CA SER A 72 25.90 7.99 -0.25
C SER A 72 25.15 8.85 -1.27
N THR A 73 25.13 8.46 -2.54
CA THR A 73 24.43 9.22 -3.59
C THR A 73 22.90 9.09 -3.46
N MET A 74 22.40 7.90 -3.10
CA MET A 74 20.96 7.66 -2.96
C MET A 74 20.40 7.97 -1.56
N ASN A 75 21.26 8.32 -0.60
CA ASN A 75 20.90 8.51 0.80
C ASN A 75 20.11 7.32 1.40
N LEU A 76 20.53 6.09 1.05
CA LEU A 76 19.89 4.86 1.51
C LEU A 76 20.82 4.09 2.47
N SER A 77 20.22 3.36 3.41
CA SER A 77 20.94 2.34 4.16
C SER A 77 21.20 1.10 3.30
N ALA A 78 22.28 0.37 3.59
CA ALA A 78 22.63 -0.88 2.90
C ALA A 78 21.48 -1.90 2.95
N ALA A 79 20.83 -2.04 4.11
CA ALA A 79 19.68 -2.92 4.28
C ALA A 79 18.48 -2.54 3.40
N ARG A 80 18.20 -1.23 3.25
CA ARG A 80 17.09 -0.76 2.41
C ARG A 80 17.37 -1.01 0.93
N LEU A 81 18.59 -0.72 0.46
CA LEU A 81 19.00 -1.00 -0.91
C LEU A 81 18.98 -2.51 -1.22
N CYS A 82 19.44 -3.32 -0.26
CA CYS A 82 19.38 -4.78 -0.33
C CYS A 82 17.94 -5.29 -0.52
N ASN A 83 16.98 -4.78 0.24
CA ASN A 83 15.57 -5.17 0.10
C ASN A 83 14.98 -4.74 -1.25
N ILE A 84 15.28 -3.52 -1.74
CA ILE A 84 14.81 -3.06 -3.06
C ILE A 84 15.27 -4.01 -4.17
N ILE A 85 16.55 -4.42 -4.15
CA ILE A 85 17.11 -5.32 -5.16
C ILE A 85 16.54 -6.74 -5.03
N LYS A 86 16.24 -7.21 -3.80
CA LYS A 86 15.59 -8.52 -3.59
C LYS A 86 14.16 -8.55 -4.12
N ASP A 87 13.42 -7.46 -3.90
CA ASP A 87 12.03 -7.33 -4.33
C ASP A 87 11.93 -7.19 -5.85
N ASP A 88 12.90 -6.48 -6.48
CA ASP A 88 12.98 -6.33 -7.94
C ASP A 88 14.43 -6.37 -8.46
N PRO A 89 14.94 -7.57 -8.79
CA PRO A 89 16.29 -7.75 -9.35
C PRO A 89 16.52 -7.02 -10.67
N MET A 90 15.47 -6.68 -11.43
CA MET A 90 15.60 -6.01 -12.73
C MET A 90 16.06 -4.55 -12.59
N GLN A 91 15.82 -3.94 -11.43
CA GLN A 91 16.25 -2.56 -11.15
C GLN A 91 17.75 -2.42 -10.91
N PHE A 92 18.47 -3.52 -10.68
CA PHE A 92 19.89 -3.51 -10.32
C PHE A 92 20.72 -2.58 -11.20
N GLY A 93 20.70 -2.75 -12.52
CA GLY A 93 21.53 -1.97 -13.44
C GLY A 93 21.23 -0.47 -13.46
N THR A 94 20.03 -0.07 -13.04
CA THR A 94 19.63 1.34 -12.89
C THR A 94 20.15 1.90 -11.56
N LEU A 95 20.05 1.12 -10.49
CA LEU A 95 20.47 1.50 -9.14
C LEU A 95 22.00 1.62 -8.99
N VAL A 96 22.78 0.85 -9.75
CA VAL A 96 24.25 0.79 -9.57
C VAL A 96 25.06 1.57 -10.61
N SER A 97 24.40 2.13 -11.63
CA SER A 97 25.08 2.80 -12.77
C SER A 97 25.16 4.31 -12.60
N LYS A 98 26.38 4.87 -12.70
CA LYS A 98 26.67 6.32 -12.57
C LYS A 98 25.77 7.22 -13.42
N LYS A 99 25.46 6.82 -14.66
CA LYS A 99 24.62 7.61 -15.59
C LYS A 99 23.14 7.57 -15.22
N LYS A 100 22.66 6.47 -14.64
CA LYS A 100 21.26 6.25 -14.29
C LYS A 100 20.93 6.71 -12.87
N ILE A 101 21.87 6.57 -11.92
CA ILE A 101 21.75 7.10 -10.56
C ILE A 101 21.49 8.62 -10.59
N ALA A 102 22.20 9.39 -11.42
CA ALA A 102 21.97 10.83 -11.54
C ALA A 102 20.56 11.20 -12.07
N ALA A 103 19.93 10.30 -12.84
CA ALA A 103 18.54 10.44 -13.26
C ALA A 103 17.57 10.01 -12.15
N VAL A 104 17.85 8.89 -11.47
CA VAL A 104 17.06 8.38 -10.35
C VAL A 104 17.09 9.34 -9.15
N THR A 105 18.22 9.97 -8.83
CA THR A 105 18.31 10.93 -7.71
C THR A 105 17.64 12.25 -8.02
N LYS A 106 17.63 12.70 -9.28
CA LYS A 106 16.78 13.83 -9.70
C LYS A 106 15.30 13.49 -9.62
N ILE A 107 14.93 12.30 -10.04
CA ILE A 107 13.55 11.80 -10.00
C ILE A 107 13.07 11.58 -8.56
N ASP A 108 13.89 10.99 -7.70
CA ASP A 108 13.62 10.71 -6.29
C ASP A 108 13.63 11.99 -5.45
N SER A 109 14.58 12.92 -5.69
CA SER A 109 14.57 14.27 -5.11
C SER A 109 13.35 15.08 -5.55
N PHE A 110 12.91 14.92 -6.80
CA PHE A 110 11.70 15.57 -7.31
C PHE A 110 10.44 14.96 -6.67
N TYR A 111 10.36 13.64 -6.55
CA TYR A 111 9.23 12.95 -5.92
C TYR A 111 9.16 13.15 -4.40
N LEU A 112 10.29 13.26 -3.71
CA LEU A 112 10.33 13.71 -2.32
C LEU A 112 9.83 15.16 -2.20
N GLY A 113 10.18 16.01 -3.18
CA GLY A 113 9.73 17.39 -3.28
C GLY A 113 8.22 17.51 -3.46
N GLU A 114 7.65 16.85 -4.47
CA GLU A 114 6.20 16.86 -4.73
C GLU A 114 5.40 16.30 -3.56
N LYS A 115 5.90 15.25 -2.91
CA LYS A 115 5.25 14.69 -1.72
C LYS A 115 5.33 15.65 -0.53
N ALA A 116 6.48 16.29 -0.31
CA ALA A 116 6.62 17.28 0.74
C ALA A 116 5.69 18.47 0.49
N GLU A 117 5.60 18.97 -0.74
CA GLU A 117 4.69 20.03 -1.16
C GLU A 117 3.22 19.65 -0.91
N PHE A 118 2.82 18.43 -1.28
CA PHE A 118 1.49 17.91 -0.96
C PHE A 118 1.21 17.91 0.56
N LEU A 119 2.16 17.44 1.37
CA LEU A 119 1.98 17.40 2.83
C LEU A 119 1.87 18.80 3.44
N LEU A 120 2.67 19.76 2.95
CA LEU A 120 2.54 21.16 3.34
C LEU A 120 1.17 21.72 2.95
N LYS A 121 0.69 21.42 1.75
CA LYS A 121 -0.61 21.86 1.23
C LYS A 121 -1.79 21.35 2.06
N ILE A 122 -1.73 20.12 2.58
CA ILE A 122 -2.77 19.60 3.49
C ILE A 122 -2.54 20.06 4.94
N GLY A 123 -1.50 20.85 5.22
CA GLY A 123 -1.27 21.54 6.48
C GLY A 123 -0.38 20.81 7.49
N PHE A 124 0.60 20.00 7.02
CA PHE A 124 1.74 19.60 7.87
C PHE A 124 2.73 20.75 7.98
N ILE A 125 3.44 20.83 9.10
CA ILE A 125 4.46 21.85 9.36
C ILE A 125 5.82 21.33 8.86
N GLU A 126 6.51 22.14 8.07
CA GLU A 126 7.84 21.82 7.56
C GLU A 126 8.81 21.47 8.71
N ASN A 127 9.63 20.43 8.51
CA ASN A 127 10.62 19.94 9.47
C ASN A 127 10.08 19.53 10.85
N SER A 128 8.76 19.36 11.00
CA SER A 128 8.17 18.81 12.23
C SER A 128 8.31 17.29 12.31
N ASP A 129 8.31 16.74 13.54
CA ASP A 129 8.29 15.29 13.75
C ASP A 129 7.08 14.62 13.08
N ASP A 130 5.94 15.30 13.02
CA ASP A 130 4.73 14.79 12.40
C ASP A 130 4.82 14.78 10.87
N MET A 131 5.52 15.75 10.27
CA MET A 131 5.88 15.71 8.84
C MET A 131 6.80 14.52 8.53
N VAL A 132 7.81 14.26 9.37
CA VAL A 132 8.70 13.10 9.22
C VAL A 132 7.91 11.79 9.29
N LYS A 133 6.99 11.66 10.26
CA LYS A 133 6.10 10.48 10.34
C LYS A 133 5.20 10.38 9.11
N ALA A 134 4.59 11.48 8.68
CA ALA A 134 3.72 11.53 7.50
C ALA A 134 4.45 11.07 6.23
N MET A 135 5.70 11.51 6.04
CA MET A 135 6.55 11.07 4.93
C MET A 135 6.71 9.54 4.86
N SER A 136 6.66 8.83 5.99
CA SER A 136 6.69 7.36 6.03
C SER A 136 5.31 6.71 5.85
N HIS A 137 4.23 7.35 6.33
CA HIS A 137 2.88 6.77 6.34
C HIS A 137 2.16 6.90 4.99
N PHE A 138 2.34 8.02 4.28
CA PHE A 138 1.77 8.21 2.95
C PHE A 138 2.58 7.45 1.91
N ARG A 139 1.93 6.69 1.03
CA ARG A 139 2.59 5.92 -0.04
C ARG A 139 2.27 6.50 -1.41
N GLY A 140 3.30 6.69 -2.21
CA GLY A 140 3.21 7.27 -3.55
C GLY A 140 3.73 8.70 -3.63
N ARG A 141 3.66 9.24 -4.85
CA ARG A 141 4.07 10.61 -5.21
C ARG A 141 3.02 11.64 -4.80
N GLY A 142 3.41 12.92 -4.77
CA GLY A 142 2.50 14.03 -4.45
C GLY A 142 1.27 14.09 -5.37
N ASP A 143 1.46 13.92 -6.67
CA ASP A 143 0.36 13.91 -7.66
C ASP A 143 -0.64 12.75 -7.43
N GLN A 144 -0.14 11.57 -7.12
CA GLN A 144 -0.97 10.39 -6.82
C GLN A 144 -1.72 10.53 -5.49
N LEU A 145 -1.11 11.18 -4.49
CA LEU A 145 -1.77 11.49 -3.23
C LEU A 145 -2.85 12.54 -3.44
N GLN A 146 -2.58 13.56 -4.27
CA GLN A 146 -3.55 14.58 -4.66
C GLN A 146 -4.74 13.96 -5.39
N GLU A 147 -4.52 13.08 -6.38
CA GLU A 147 -5.61 12.37 -7.08
C GLU A 147 -6.56 11.62 -6.13
N ARG A 148 -6.00 10.99 -5.08
CA ARG A 148 -6.80 10.27 -4.08
C ARG A 148 -7.51 11.21 -3.11
N LEU A 149 -6.94 12.37 -2.80
CA LEU A 149 -7.61 13.43 -2.04
C LEU A 149 -8.74 14.05 -2.86
N ASP A 150 -8.49 14.36 -4.13
CA ASP A 150 -9.48 14.91 -5.07
C ASP A 150 -10.66 13.95 -5.21
N CYS A 151 -10.42 12.63 -5.23
CA CYS A 151 -11.49 11.64 -5.19
C CYS A 151 -12.44 11.77 -3.98
N LEU A 152 -11.96 12.23 -2.81
CA LEU A 152 -12.79 12.46 -1.63
C LEU A 152 -13.60 13.76 -1.80
N VAL A 153 -12.97 14.80 -2.32
CA VAL A 153 -13.59 16.11 -2.58
C VAL A 153 -14.65 16.00 -3.69
N ASP A 154 -14.35 15.29 -4.78
CA ASP A 154 -15.28 14.98 -5.87
C ASP A 154 -16.49 14.18 -5.39
N ALA A 155 -16.34 13.40 -4.32
CA ALA A 155 -17.45 12.71 -3.70
C ALA A 155 -18.35 13.62 -2.85
N GLY A 156 -17.95 14.88 -2.66
CA GLY A 156 -18.71 15.93 -1.96
C GLY A 156 -18.16 16.33 -0.60
N LEU A 157 -16.99 15.83 -0.18
CA LEU A 157 -16.37 16.27 1.07
C LEU A 157 -15.82 17.69 0.93
N ASP A 158 -16.01 18.50 1.97
CA ASP A 158 -15.27 19.76 2.08
C ASP A 158 -13.76 19.47 2.13
N TYR A 159 -12.98 20.35 1.49
CA TYR A 159 -11.54 20.17 1.37
C TYR A 159 -10.84 20.13 2.74
N GLU A 160 -11.26 20.97 3.69
CA GLU A 160 -10.68 21.04 5.04
C GLU A 160 -11.06 19.80 5.87
N ASP A 161 -12.30 19.32 5.72
CA ASP A 161 -12.75 18.07 6.32
C ASP A 161 -11.97 16.87 5.77
N ALA A 162 -11.74 16.83 4.45
CA ALA A 162 -10.94 15.79 3.82
C ALA A 162 -9.48 15.82 4.31
N CYS A 163 -8.86 16.99 4.37
CA CYS A 163 -7.49 17.15 4.89
C CYS A 163 -7.39 16.71 6.37
N SER A 164 -8.32 17.16 7.20
CA SER A 164 -8.38 16.79 8.62
C SER A 164 -8.59 15.29 8.80
N MET A 165 -9.48 14.70 8.02
CA MET A 165 -9.73 13.26 7.98
C MET A 165 -8.46 12.47 7.62
N ILE A 166 -7.73 12.90 6.60
CA ILE A 166 -6.51 12.24 6.12
C ILE A 166 -5.37 12.33 7.14
N LYS A 167 -5.24 13.44 7.87
CA LYS A 167 -4.24 13.55 8.95
C LYS A 167 -4.47 12.51 10.04
N VAL A 168 -5.73 12.23 10.37
CA VAL A 168 -6.10 11.22 11.38
C VAL A 168 -6.01 9.79 10.81
N ALA A 169 -6.32 9.61 9.53
CA ALA A 169 -6.36 8.30 8.86
C ALA A 169 -5.56 8.29 7.54
N PRO A 170 -4.22 8.39 7.59
CA PRO A 170 -3.37 8.54 6.40
C PRO A 170 -3.43 7.32 5.48
N PHE A 171 -3.78 6.14 6.02
CA PHE A 171 -3.95 4.91 5.23
C PHE A 171 -5.06 5.01 4.18
N ILE A 172 -5.96 5.99 4.27
CA ILE A 172 -6.98 6.24 3.23
C ILE A 172 -6.31 6.52 1.89
N LEU A 173 -5.28 7.37 1.87
CA LEU A 173 -4.54 7.69 0.64
C LEU A 173 -3.58 6.59 0.20
N ASN A 174 -3.50 5.47 0.92
CA ASN A 174 -2.73 4.30 0.50
C ASN A 174 -3.59 3.29 -0.30
N MET A 175 -4.90 3.51 -0.39
CA MET A 175 -5.81 2.72 -1.22
C MET A 175 -5.85 3.25 -2.65
N SER A 176 -6.29 2.42 -3.60
CA SER A 176 -6.58 2.89 -4.95
C SER A 176 -7.80 3.82 -4.97
N VAL A 177 -7.82 4.76 -5.92
CA VAL A 177 -8.99 5.63 -6.19
C VAL A 177 -10.26 4.80 -6.37
N SER A 178 -10.16 3.68 -7.11
CA SER A 178 -11.28 2.77 -7.34
C SER A 178 -11.85 2.17 -6.05
N MET A 179 -11.01 1.86 -5.07
CA MET A 179 -11.45 1.32 -3.78
C MET A 179 -12.07 2.40 -2.90
N ILE A 180 -11.49 3.61 -2.89
CA ILE A 180 -12.06 4.77 -2.18
C ILE A 180 -13.47 5.05 -2.69
N LYS A 181 -13.65 5.17 -4.02
CA LYS A 181 -14.96 5.37 -4.66
C LYS A 181 -15.96 4.27 -4.30
N LYS A 182 -15.54 3.00 -4.37
CA LYS A 182 -16.41 1.85 -4.00
C LYS A 182 -16.89 1.95 -2.55
N LYS A 183 -15.99 2.28 -1.61
CA LYS A 183 -16.33 2.40 -0.19
C LYS A 183 -17.25 3.58 0.08
N ILE A 184 -16.99 4.74 -0.52
CA ILE A 184 -17.89 5.90 -0.39
C ILE A 184 -19.26 5.60 -0.98
N SER A 185 -19.31 5.06 -2.21
CA SER A 185 -20.57 4.68 -2.86
C SER A 185 -21.37 3.73 -1.98
N TYR A 186 -20.72 2.73 -1.40
CA TYR A 186 -21.38 1.80 -0.48
C TYR A 186 -21.95 2.53 0.75
N ILE A 187 -21.17 3.41 1.38
CA ILE A 187 -21.60 4.14 2.58
C ILE A 187 -22.79 5.06 2.27
N LEU A 188 -22.76 5.79 1.16
CA LEU A 188 -23.79 6.77 0.82
C LEU A 188 -25.04 6.11 0.22
N ASN A 189 -24.86 5.22 -0.76
CA ASN A 189 -25.94 4.74 -1.60
C ASN A 189 -26.55 3.43 -1.07
N ASP A 190 -25.74 2.50 -0.58
CA ASP A 190 -26.22 1.18 -0.16
C ASP A 190 -26.71 1.17 1.30
N ILE A 191 -26.01 1.86 2.21
CA ILE A 191 -26.36 1.90 3.64
C ILE A 191 -26.91 3.25 4.13
N GLY A 192 -26.98 4.26 3.26
CA GLY A 192 -27.71 5.51 3.52
C GLY A 192 -27.08 6.44 4.54
N TYR A 193 -25.78 6.29 4.83
CA TYR A 193 -25.05 7.22 5.69
C TYR A 193 -24.61 8.45 4.89
N THR A 194 -24.19 9.49 5.59
CA THR A 194 -23.78 10.75 4.97
C THR A 194 -22.26 10.94 5.01
N LEU A 195 -21.74 11.91 4.27
CA LEU A 195 -20.33 12.26 4.32
C LEU A 195 -19.90 12.75 5.71
N GLU A 196 -20.76 13.44 6.45
CA GLU A 196 -20.48 13.82 7.84
C GLU A 196 -20.27 12.59 8.73
N SER A 197 -20.95 11.48 8.42
CA SER A 197 -20.74 10.22 9.13
C SER A 197 -19.37 9.62 8.83
N VAL A 198 -18.87 9.80 7.60
CA VAL A 198 -17.53 9.38 7.17
C VAL A 198 -16.45 10.21 7.87
N VAL A 199 -16.61 11.54 7.89
CA VAL A 199 -15.70 12.47 8.60
C VAL A 199 -15.64 12.14 10.10
N ALA A 200 -16.79 11.83 10.71
CA ALA A 200 -16.86 11.47 12.13
C ALA A 200 -16.21 10.12 12.45
N PHE A 201 -16.03 9.22 11.47
CA PHE A 201 -15.39 7.92 11.68
C PHE A 201 -14.54 7.49 10.47
N PRO A 202 -13.38 8.13 10.22
CA PRO A 202 -12.52 7.83 9.06
C PRO A 202 -11.97 6.40 9.06
N ALA A 203 -11.86 5.80 10.26
CA ALA A 203 -11.44 4.42 10.44
C ALA A 203 -12.34 3.40 9.71
N ILE A 204 -13.54 3.80 9.26
CA ILE A 204 -14.41 2.97 8.41
C ILE A 204 -13.69 2.43 7.17
N PHE A 205 -12.77 3.22 6.60
CA PHE A 205 -12.03 2.83 5.40
C PHE A 205 -11.07 1.65 5.64
N GLY A 206 -10.61 1.46 6.88
CA GLY A 206 -9.68 0.39 7.25
C GLY A 206 -10.32 -1.01 7.31
N TYR A 207 -11.65 -1.12 7.31
CA TYR A 207 -12.33 -2.41 7.29
C TYR A 207 -12.45 -2.94 5.85
N SER A 208 -12.48 -4.26 5.65
CA SER A 208 -12.76 -4.81 4.32
C SER A 208 -14.21 -4.52 3.89
N LEU A 209 -14.48 -4.46 2.59
CA LEU A 209 -15.82 -4.17 2.08
C LEU A 209 -16.79 -5.31 2.44
N GLU A 210 -16.31 -6.55 2.47
CA GLU A 210 -17.05 -7.74 2.88
C GLU A 210 -17.48 -7.63 4.35
N LYS A 211 -16.56 -7.20 5.23
CA LYS A 211 -16.86 -7.00 6.64
C LYS A 211 -17.88 -5.89 6.86
N MET A 212 -17.77 -4.78 6.12
CA MET A 212 -18.77 -3.71 6.14
C MET A 212 -20.14 -4.26 5.73
N LYS A 213 -20.23 -4.87 4.54
CA LYS A 213 -21.45 -5.48 4.00
C LYS A 213 -22.11 -6.43 5.00
N LEU A 214 -21.35 -7.40 5.51
CA LEU A 214 -21.84 -8.39 6.44
C LEU A 214 -22.47 -7.75 7.69
N ARG A 215 -21.80 -6.78 8.32
CA ARG A 215 -22.29 -6.14 9.53
C ARG A 215 -23.50 -5.24 9.29
N PHE A 216 -23.51 -4.46 8.20
CA PHE A 216 -24.64 -3.60 7.88
C PHE A 216 -25.86 -4.38 7.38
N MET A 217 -25.68 -5.48 6.66
CA MET A 217 -26.80 -6.39 6.31
C MET A 217 -27.42 -7.00 7.57
N MET A 218 -26.60 -7.41 8.54
CA MET A 218 -27.11 -7.91 9.81
C MET A 218 -27.83 -6.83 10.61
N TYR A 219 -27.27 -5.63 10.69
CA TYR A 219 -27.92 -4.48 11.32
C TYR A 219 -29.28 -4.17 10.68
N LYS A 220 -29.33 -4.09 9.35
CA LYS A 220 -30.56 -3.87 8.59
C LYS A 220 -31.61 -4.93 8.90
N TRP A 221 -31.22 -6.21 8.83
CA TRP A 221 -32.12 -7.32 9.15
C TRP A 221 -32.66 -7.25 10.58
N LEU A 222 -31.81 -6.94 11.58
CA LEU A 222 -32.25 -6.77 12.97
C LEU A 222 -33.31 -5.66 13.09
N THR A 223 -33.08 -4.52 12.45
CA THR A 223 -34.03 -3.40 12.50
C THR A 223 -35.35 -3.71 11.78
N GLU A 224 -35.30 -4.42 10.65
CA GLU A 224 -36.49 -4.87 9.92
C GLU A 224 -37.30 -5.93 10.70
N ASN A 225 -36.63 -6.69 11.57
CA ASN A 225 -37.24 -7.68 12.47
C ASN A 225 -37.53 -7.11 13.87
N GLY A 226 -37.70 -5.78 13.98
CA GLY A 226 -38.23 -5.13 15.17
C GLY A 226 -37.23 -4.92 16.32
N VAL A 227 -35.93 -5.22 16.13
CA VAL A 227 -34.91 -4.93 17.15
C VAL A 227 -34.62 -3.44 17.18
N LYS A 228 -34.94 -2.78 18.30
CA LYS A 228 -34.69 -1.35 18.50
C LYS A 228 -33.27 -1.11 19.00
N ILE A 229 -32.39 -0.70 18.08
CA ILE A 229 -31.02 -0.30 18.43
C ILE A 229 -30.99 1.22 18.59
N LYS A 230 -30.70 1.71 19.80
CA LYS A 230 -30.76 3.14 20.10
C LYS A 230 -29.65 3.90 19.36
N PRO A 231 -29.98 5.00 18.65
CA PRO A 231 -29.00 5.91 18.09
C PRO A 231 -28.06 6.43 19.19
N THR A 232 -26.76 6.44 18.90
CA THR A 232 -25.74 7.02 19.80
C THR A 232 -25.51 8.50 19.54
N ASN A 233 -25.97 9.02 18.39
CA ASN A 233 -25.73 10.40 17.99
C ASN A 233 -26.89 11.33 18.37
N LYS A 234 -26.56 12.38 19.15
CA LYS A 234 -27.47 13.51 19.43
C LYS A 234 -27.48 14.56 18.29
N ASN A 235 -26.67 14.39 17.25
CA ASN A 235 -26.57 15.34 16.13
C ASN A 235 -27.74 15.20 15.15
N LYS A 236 -28.27 16.36 14.74
CA LYS A 236 -29.62 16.60 14.22
C LYS A 236 -29.99 15.98 12.87
N VAL A 237 -29.04 15.45 12.09
CA VAL A 237 -29.26 15.22 10.63
C VAL A 237 -29.86 13.85 10.30
N ASN A 238 -29.59 12.80 11.07
CA ASN A 238 -30.14 11.46 10.81
C ASN A 238 -30.49 10.73 12.12
N LYS A 239 -31.61 11.13 12.73
CA LYS A 239 -32.02 10.74 14.10
C LYS A 239 -32.35 9.24 14.27
N SER A 240 -32.43 8.48 13.19
CA SER A 240 -32.85 7.06 13.19
C SER A 240 -31.70 6.05 13.09
N MET A 241 -30.48 6.48 12.70
CA MET A 241 -29.34 5.57 12.50
C MET A 241 -28.32 5.67 13.64
N VAL A 242 -27.71 4.53 13.99
CA VAL A 242 -26.57 4.49 14.92
C VAL A 242 -25.30 4.99 14.25
N ALA A 243 -24.29 5.42 15.01
CA ALA A 243 -23.01 5.80 14.40
C ALA A 243 -22.32 4.61 13.71
N LEU A 244 -21.57 4.86 12.62
CA LEU A 244 -20.77 3.84 11.92
C LEU A 244 -19.85 3.06 12.87
N SER A 245 -19.23 3.77 13.80
CA SER A 245 -18.33 3.20 14.81
C SER A 245 -19.05 2.20 15.74
N THR A 246 -20.32 2.42 16.06
CA THR A 246 -21.13 1.52 16.90
C THR A 246 -21.25 0.13 16.28
N ILE A 247 -21.37 0.06 14.96
CA ILE A 247 -21.49 -1.21 14.21
C ILE A 247 -20.10 -1.81 13.92
N MET A 248 -19.10 -0.98 13.60
CA MET A 248 -17.84 -1.46 13.02
C MET A 248 -16.69 -1.64 14.00
N ALA A 249 -16.61 -0.85 15.08
CA ALA A 249 -15.41 -0.78 15.91
C ALA A 249 -15.19 -2.00 16.82
N CYS A 250 -16.23 -2.80 17.09
CA CYS A 250 -16.11 -3.96 17.98
C CYS A 250 -15.55 -5.20 17.26
N SER A 251 -15.01 -6.16 18.02
CA SER A 251 -14.59 -7.47 17.48
C SER A 251 -15.80 -8.29 17.02
N ASP A 252 -15.59 -9.33 16.20
CA ASP A 252 -16.71 -10.17 15.71
C ASP A 252 -17.43 -10.89 16.86
N VAL A 253 -16.69 -11.36 17.86
CA VAL A 253 -17.27 -11.97 19.08
C VAL A 253 -18.18 -10.98 19.81
N ARG A 254 -17.72 -9.73 19.96
CA ARG A 254 -18.49 -8.68 20.61
C ARG A 254 -19.68 -8.24 19.77
N PHE A 255 -19.51 -8.18 18.44
CA PHE A 255 -20.59 -7.89 17.51
C PHE A 255 -21.71 -8.92 17.62
N VAL A 256 -21.37 -10.22 17.65
CA VAL A 256 -22.36 -11.29 17.83
C VAL A 256 -23.10 -11.12 19.16
N LYS A 257 -22.37 -10.93 20.26
CA LYS A 257 -22.97 -10.76 21.59
C LYS A 257 -23.88 -9.53 21.69
N GLN A 258 -23.50 -8.42 21.06
CA GLN A 258 -24.18 -7.12 21.22
C GLN A 258 -25.28 -6.86 20.19
N PHE A 259 -25.21 -7.47 19.00
CA PHE A 259 -26.16 -7.23 17.91
C PHE A 259 -26.88 -8.50 17.52
N VAL A 260 -26.14 -9.54 17.11
CA VAL A 260 -26.72 -10.77 16.56
C VAL A 260 -27.63 -11.45 17.57
N ASN A 261 -27.20 -11.53 18.83
CA ASN A 261 -27.96 -12.19 19.89
C ASN A 261 -29.16 -11.37 20.42
N LEU A 262 -29.42 -10.17 19.88
CA LEU A 262 -30.61 -9.39 20.24
C LEU A 262 -31.91 -9.98 19.67
N HIS A 263 -31.81 -10.88 18.69
CA HIS A 263 -32.94 -11.55 18.08
C HIS A 263 -32.77 -13.08 18.15
N PRO A 264 -33.82 -13.86 18.49
CA PRO A 264 -33.73 -15.32 18.58
C PRO A 264 -33.18 -15.99 17.31
N GLY A 265 -33.64 -15.57 16.14
CA GLY A 265 -33.14 -16.05 14.83
C GLY A 265 -31.86 -15.37 14.33
N GLY A 266 -31.20 -14.55 15.15
CA GLY A 266 -30.06 -13.75 14.71
C GLY A 266 -28.84 -14.58 14.33
N LEU A 267 -28.52 -15.63 15.09
CA LEU A 267 -27.37 -16.50 14.81
C LEU A 267 -27.50 -17.20 13.45
N ASP A 268 -28.70 -17.73 13.15
CA ASP A 268 -28.96 -18.40 11.87
C ASP A 268 -28.82 -17.43 10.71
N GLN A 269 -29.39 -16.23 10.83
CA GLN A 269 -29.25 -15.21 9.79
C GLN A 269 -27.80 -14.76 9.62
N TRP A 270 -27.06 -14.61 10.71
CA TRP A 270 -25.65 -14.24 10.66
C TRP A 270 -24.80 -15.28 9.89
N GLN A 271 -25.06 -16.57 10.10
CA GLN A 271 -24.39 -17.63 9.34
C GLN A 271 -24.81 -17.63 7.87
N ARG A 272 -26.09 -17.42 7.56
CA ARG A 272 -26.56 -17.27 6.18
C ARG A 272 -25.86 -16.13 5.46
N LEU A 273 -25.76 -14.96 6.10
CA LEU A 273 -25.09 -13.79 5.54
C LEU A 273 -23.61 -14.06 5.29
N LYS A 274 -22.90 -14.72 6.22
CA LYS A 274 -21.49 -15.12 6.00
C LYS A 274 -21.32 -15.99 4.77
N ASN A 275 -22.19 -16.98 4.59
CA ASN A 275 -22.11 -17.89 3.45
C ASN A 275 -22.37 -17.16 2.12
N CYS A 276 -23.30 -16.21 2.08
CA CYS A 276 -23.52 -15.36 0.89
C CYS A 276 -22.35 -14.40 0.61
N SER A 277 -21.65 -13.93 1.65
CA SER A 277 -20.54 -12.98 1.54
C SER A 277 -19.26 -13.59 0.95
N THR A 278 -19.18 -14.92 0.87
CA THR A 278 -17.97 -15.65 0.44
C THR A 278 -18.01 -16.02 -1.06
N ILE A 279 -19.09 -15.67 -1.77
CA ILE A 279 -19.40 -16.11 -3.14
C ILE A 279 -19.28 -14.97 -4.18
N GLN A 280 -18.87 -13.75 -3.77
CA GLN A 280 -18.68 -12.58 -4.65
C GLN A 280 -17.26 -12.02 -4.55
#